data_AF-A0A5N6JN61-F1
#
_entry.id   AF-A0A5N6JN61-F1
#
_cell.length_a   1.000
_cell.length_b   1.000
_cell.length_c   1.000
_cell.angle_alpha   90.00
_cell.angle_beta   90.00
_cell.angle_gamma   90.00
#
_symmetry.space_group_name_H-M   'P 1'
#
loop_
_entity.id
_entity.type
_entity.pdbx_description
1 polymer ?
#
loop_
_entity_poly.entity_id
_entity_poly.type
_entity_poly.pdbx_seq_one_letter_code
_entity_poly.pdbx_strand_id
1 'polypeptide(L)'
;MPINYSKWDALELSDDSDVEVHPNVDKRSFIRAKQNQIHQQRFERKNKIDTYKYERIVNDGLLKRINALLAALQSYSPQTDKRPDDLAFQALMESTGEDDSPPPPPEGVHTHVKEAPPTYSKMMAALIDQVKTKVDEDKPDNRFEAYVAEIKVHQAKVEDLQKQLAVELETLEKEEGKKITSESIHTGFDSSFVTKADPKPKATESKKAPTKEKVQAVEVLNPHALANADGSKLGEQSSGADADVDEDEEEDDDDVEATELGKKFAQINMGDYRTCLQYISSNPSVLAERETDGLLVLAFNSAIAGKDDFARQCVHQALLLQYCRALGKDGVGLFFKRITTKGHQAQKVFFDDVNSTFDRVRTRAREIQKQREAEDGAEGGVEQIQLHAVDPGTTINITIPPAASEDPEVIKSRELFNAFPPGLQRALESGSLDEVNKVLGKMSVEQAEEIVGQLSEGGMLQVEEQIIDATTEEGQAALKEFEEEERQRALAENYGDPE
;
A
#
# COMPACT_ATOMS: atom_id res chain seq x y z
N MET A 1 46.56 28.51 -8.49
CA MET A 1 46.55 27.04 -8.30
C MET A 1 47.26 26.73 -6.99
N PRO A 2 46.78 25.80 -6.16
CA PRO A 2 47.57 25.29 -5.05
C PRO A 2 48.86 24.68 -5.63
N ILE A 3 50.02 25.15 -5.18
CA ILE A 3 51.33 24.74 -5.74
C ILE A 3 51.93 23.57 -4.94
N ASN A 4 51.40 23.28 -3.74
CA ASN A 4 51.91 22.22 -2.87
C ASN A 4 50.80 21.25 -2.45
N TYR A 5 51.02 19.96 -2.76
CA TYR A 5 50.15 18.84 -2.43
C TYR A 5 50.75 17.87 -1.40
N SER A 6 51.88 18.24 -0.76
CA SER A 6 52.63 17.38 0.18
C SER A 6 51.82 16.92 1.39
N LYS A 7 50.69 17.57 1.68
CA LYS A 7 49.73 17.11 2.69
C LYS A 7 49.23 15.68 2.41
N TRP A 8 49.05 15.32 1.14
CA TRP A 8 48.49 14.02 0.74
C TRP A 8 49.55 12.91 0.64
N ASP A 9 50.84 13.23 0.77
CA ASP A 9 51.92 12.23 0.83
C ASP A 9 51.84 11.38 2.13
N ALA A 10 51.10 11.85 3.12
CA ALA A 10 50.94 11.22 4.44
C ALA A 10 49.69 10.32 4.56
N LEU A 11 49.04 9.95 3.45
CA LEU A 11 47.86 9.07 3.46
C LEU A 11 48.24 7.63 3.84
N GLU A 12 47.53 7.04 4.81
CA GLU A 12 47.69 5.63 5.18
C GLU A 12 46.42 4.83 4.87
N LEU A 13 46.47 4.10 3.76
CA LEU A 13 45.42 3.19 3.30
C LEU A 13 45.69 1.79 3.86
N SER A 14 44.76 1.26 4.65
CA SER A 14 44.90 -0.09 5.24
C SER A 14 44.54 -1.21 4.25
N ASP A 15 43.67 -0.94 3.28
CA ASP A 15 43.25 -1.85 2.20
C ASP A 15 43.76 -1.36 0.84
N ASP A 16 45.08 -1.15 0.73
CA ASP A 16 45.71 -0.73 -0.52
C ASP A 16 45.81 -1.92 -1.50
N SER A 17 44.91 -1.94 -2.48
CA SER A 17 44.87 -2.96 -3.53
C SER A 17 46.04 -2.88 -4.50
N ASP A 18 46.79 -1.78 -4.55
CA ASP A 18 47.86 -1.55 -5.51
C ASP A 18 49.23 -1.90 -4.94
N VAL A 19 49.29 -2.40 -3.70
CA VAL A 19 50.54 -2.80 -3.06
C VAL A 19 51.26 -3.87 -3.90
N GLU A 20 52.49 -3.56 -4.32
CA GLU A 20 53.36 -4.51 -5.01
C GLU A 20 53.88 -5.52 -3.99
N VAL A 21 53.43 -6.77 -4.13
CA VAL A 21 53.92 -7.89 -3.34
C VAL A 21 54.91 -8.71 -4.16
N HIS A 22 55.82 -9.40 -3.48
CA HIS A 22 56.72 -10.34 -4.13
C HIS A 22 55.89 -11.43 -4.85
N PRO A 23 56.31 -11.92 -6.04
CA PRO A 23 55.56 -12.93 -6.81
C PRO A 23 55.16 -14.21 -6.06
N ASN A 24 55.83 -14.53 -4.94
CA ASN A 24 55.56 -15.71 -4.11
C ASN A 24 54.61 -15.43 -2.92
N VAL A 25 54.19 -14.19 -2.72
CA VAL A 25 53.29 -13.79 -1.63
C VAL A 25 51.89 -13.63 -2.19
N ASP A 26 50.92 -14.30 -1.56
CA ASP A 26 49.51 -14.08 -1.91
C ASP A 26 49.09 -12.67 -1.49
N LYS A 27 48.76 -11.85 -2.49
CA LYS A 27 48.37 -10.46 -2.33
C LYS A 27 47.19 -10.28 -1.37
N ARG A 28 46.19 -11.17 -1.40
CA ARG A 28 44.98 -11.03 -0.59
C ARG A 28 45.25 -11.23 0.89
N SER A 29 45.99 -12.29 1.23
CA SER A 29 46.37 -12.56 2.62
C SER A 29 47.36 -11.52 3.15
N PHE A 30 48.28 -11.03 2.31
CA PHE A 30 49.19 -9.96 2.68
C PHE A 30 48.47 -8.65 3.00
N ILE A 31 47.54 -8.20 2.16
CA ILE A 31 46.75 -6.98 2.40
C ILE A 31 45.97 -7.10 3.72
N ARG A 32 45.30 -8.23 3.95
CA ARG A 32 44.57 -8.46 5.21
C ARG A 32 45.48 -8.47 6.44
N ALA A 33 46.66 -9.10 6.35
CA ALA A 33 47.63 -9.11 7.44
C ALA A 33 48.15 -7.70 7.73
N LYS A 34 48.47 -6.92 6.69
CA LYS A 34 48.91 -5.53 6.79
C LYS A 34 47.81 -4.63 7.36
N GLN A 35 46.57 -4.81 6.93
CA GLN A 35 45.40 -4.15 7.49
C GLN A 35 45.31 -4.40 8.99
N ASN A 36 45.31 -5.67 9.42
CA ASN A 36 45.25 -6.04 10.83
C ASN A 36 46.41 -5.44 11.63
N GLN A 37 47.62 -5.48 11.09
CA GLN A 37 48.80 -4.88 11.72
C GLN A 37 48.62 -3.36 11.90
N ILE A 38 48.14 -2.65 10.88
CA ILE A 38 47.89 -1.19 10.95
C ILE A 38 46.82 -0.90 12.00
N HIS A 39 45.70 -1.63 12.00
CA HIS A 39 44.65 -1.45 13.01
C HIS A 39 45.15 -1.75 14.42
N GLN A 40 45.93 -2.81 14.60
CA GLN A 40 46.53 -3.15 15.89
C GLN A 40 47.48 -2.03 16.37
N GLN A 41 48.38 -1.55 15.52
CA GLN A 41 49.28 -0.46 15.87
C GLN A 41 48.54 0.85 16.20
N ARG A 42 47.44 1.14 15.49
CA ARG A 42 46.58 2.30 15.78
C ARG A 42 45.89 2.16 17.13
N PHE A 43 45.29 0.99 17.37
CA PHE A 43 44.64 0.69 18.64
C PHE A 43 45.62 0.78 19.82
N GLU A 44 46.81 0.16 19.68
CA GLU A 44 47.86 0.22 20.70
C GLU A 44 48.33 1.65 20.95
N ARG A 45 48.51 2.46 19.90
CA ARG A 45 48.90 3.88 20.04
C ARG A 45 47.83 4.69 20.75
N LYS A 46 46.58 4.57 20.32
CA LYS A 46 45.45 5.28 20.92
C LYS A 46 45.29 4.90 22.40
N ASN A 47 45.35 3.61 22.70
CA ASN A 47 45.28 3.12 24.07
C ASN A 47 46.43 3.64 24.94
N LYS A 48 47.66 3.72 24.41
CA LYS A 48 48.78 4.35 25.12
C LYS A 48 48.55 5.84 25.37
N ILE A 49 48.07 6.58 24.39
CA ILE A 49 47.75 8.01 24.54
C ILE A 49 46.70 8.21 25.63
N ASP A 50 45.62 7.43 25.59
CA ASP A 50 44.54 7.51 26.59
C ASP A 50 45.03 7.09 27.98
N THR A 51 45.87 6.04 28.06
CA THR A 51 46.48 5.59 29.33
C THR A 51 47.37 6.68 29.92
N TYR A 52 48.28 7.27 29.14
CA TYR A 52 49.16 8.33 29.64
C TYR A 52 48.40 9.60 29.99
N LYS A 53 47.34 9.96 29.25
CA LYS A 53 46.46 11.08 29.62
C LYS A 53 45.81 10.83 30.98
N TYR A 54 45.31 9.61 31.21
CA TYR A 54 44.72 9.21 32.48
C TYR A 54 45.75 9.20 33.61
N GLU A 55 46.91 8.59 33.41
CA GLU A 55 48.00 8.54 34.40
C GLU A 55 48.46 9.94 34.81
N ARG A 56 48.51 10.90 33.88
CA ARG A 56 48.81 12.29 34.21
C ARG A 56 47.76 12.92 35.11
N ILE A 57 46.47 12.68 34.88
CA ILE A 57 45.40 13.16 35.76
C ILE A 57 45.56 12.58 37.16
N VAL A 58 45.87 11.28 37.25
CA VAL A 58 46.11 10.60 38.53
C VAL A 58 47.32 11.21 39.25
N ASN A 59 48.46 11.32 38.55
CA ASN A 59 49.71 11.85 39.10
C ASN A 59 49.57 13.32 39.51
N ASP A 60 48.80 14.14 38.78
CA ASP A 60 48.48 15.52 39.18
C ASP A 60 47.69 15.56 40.49
N GLY A 61 46.71 14.68 40.65
CA GLY A 61 45.96 14.52 41.90
C GLY A 61 46.83 14.07 43.07
N LEU A 62 47.82 13.20 42.81
CA LEU A 62 48.77 12.74 43.81
C LEU A 62 49.77 13.84 44.19
N LEU A 63 50.30 14.59 43.22
CA LEU A 63 51.17 15.75 43.47
C LEU A 63 50.50 16.83 44.32
N LYS A 64 49.22 17.14 44.05
CA LYS A 64 48.45 18.08 44.89
C LYS A 64 48.45 17.67 46.36
N ARG A 65 48.28 16.37 46.64
CA ARG A 65 48.27 15.82 48.01
C ARG A 65 49.65 15.75 48.64
N ILE A 66 50.69 15.38 47.89
CA ILE A 66 52.07 15.46 48.37
C ILE A 66 52.43 16.89 48.77
N ASN A 67 52.07 17.87 47.94
CA ASN A 67 52.31 19.29 48.21
C ASN A 67 51.54 19.79 49.44
N ALA A 68 50.28 19.37 49.60
CA ALA A 68 49.50 19.67 50.78
C ALA A 68 50.11 19.05 52.06
N LEU A 69 50.56 17.80 51.99
CA LEU A 69 51.23 17.11 53.10
C LEU A 69 52.56 17.80 53.45
N LEU A 70 53.36 18.21 52.46
CA LEU A 70 54.58 18.98 52.69
C LEU A 70 54.30 20.34 53.33
N ALA A 71 53.27 21.06 52.89
CA ALA A 71 52.87 22.33 53.47
C ALA A 71 52.40 22.16 54.92
N ALA A 72 51.58 21.14 55.18
CA ALA A 72 51.12 20.78 56.53
C ALA A 72 52.33 20.47 57.44
N LEU A 73 53.23 19.57 57.02
CA LEU A 73 54.44 19.25 57.78
C LEU A 73 55.30 20.49 58.03
N GLN A 74 55.54 21.34 57.05
CA GLN A 74 56.31 22.57 57.24
C GLN A 74 55.66 23.56 58.23
N SER A 75 54.33 23.59 58.31
CA SER A 75 53.60 24.41 59.29
C SER A 75 53.73 23.91 60.73
N TYR A 76 54.02 22.61 60.93
CA TYR A 76 54.17 21.97 62.24
C TYR A 76 55.60 22.05 62.84
N SER A 77 56.50 22.89 62.29
CA SER A 77 57.91 23.03 62.69
C SER A 77 58.15 23.25 64.21
N PRO A 78 59.38 23.01 64.71
CA PRO A 78 59.79 21.92 65.61
C PRO A 78 59.40 22.12 67.09
N GLN A 79 58.20 22.63 67.38
CA GLN A 79 57.74 22.95 68.74
C GLN A 79 56.76 21.93 69.32
N THR A 80 56.54 20.81 68.63
CA THR A 80 55.58 19.78 69.04
C THR A 80 56.28 18.49 69.45
N ASP A 81 55.96 17.94 70.63
CA ASP A 81 56.46 16.65 71.13
C ASP A 81 55.94 15.41 70.34
N LYS A 82 55.21 15.63 69.24
CA LYS A 82 54.60 14.56 68.42
C LYS A 82 55.62 14.02 67.40
N ARG A 83 55.55 12.71 67.11
CA ARG A 83 56.40 12.09 66.09
C ARG A 83 56.02 12.60 64.69
N PRO A 84 57.00 12.78 63.77
CA PRO A 84 56.73 13.22 62.41
C PRO A 84 55.76 12.26 61.68
N ASP A 85 55.87 10.97 61.95
CA ASP A 85 55.02 9.91 61.41
C ASP A 85 53.53 10.13 61.79
N ASP A 86 53.25 10.51 63.04
CA ASP A 86 51.89 10.75 63.53
C ASP A 86 51.30 12.03 62.92
N LEU A 87 52.13 13.05 62.72
CA LEU A 87 51.74 14.30 62.06
C LEU A 87 51.48 14.09 60.56
N ALA A 88 52.28 13.26 59.89
CA ALA A 88 52.08 12.90 58.48
C ALA A 88 50.80 12.08 58.29
N PHE A 89 50.52 11.15 59.22
CA PHE A 89 49.29 10.36 59.20
C PHE A 89 48.06 11.22 59.54
N GLN A 90 48.17 12.14 60.49
CA GLN A 90 47.12 13.10 60.79
C GLN A 90 46.81 14.01 59.58
N ALA A 91 47.85 14.56 58.94
CA ALA A 91 47.69 15.36 57.72
C ALA A 91 47.09 14.55 56.56
N LEU A 92 47.42 13.25 56.45
CA LEU A 92 46.79 12.36 55.49
C LEU A 92 45.29 12.21 55.77
N MET A 93 44.91 11.93 57.02
CA MET A 93 43.50 11.78 57.44
C MET A 93 42.69 13.07 57.25
N GLU A 94 43.31 14.23 57.43
CA GLU A 94 42.69 15.54 57.17
C GLU A 94 42.56 15.83 55.66
N SER A 95 43.41 15.22 54.82
CA SER A 95 43.37 15.35 53.36
C SER A 95 42.43 14.35 52.67
N THR A 96 41.98 13.31 53.39
CA THR A 96 40.99 12.36 52.87
C THR A 96 39.58 12.95 52.94
N GLY A 97 39.08 13.39 51.79
CA GLY A 97 37.71 13.91 51.60
C GLY A 97 37.00 13.23 50.42
N GLU A 98 35.92 13.84 49.92
CA GLU A 98 35.09 13.29 48.82
C GLU A 98 35.88 13.04 47.51
N ASP A 99 36.97 13.78 47.28
CA ASP A 99 37.82 13.67 46.08
C ASP A 99 38.92 12.59 46.16
N ASP A 100 38.92 11.72 47.18
CA ASP A 100 40.00 10.75 47.45
C ASP A 100 40.12 9.60 46.43
N SER A 101 39.16 9.46 45.51
CA SER A 101 39.23 8.46 44.44
C SER A 101 39.71 9.09 43.13
N PRO A 102 40.64 8.46 42.39
CA PRO A 102 40.97 8.89 41.04
C PRO A 102 39.72 8.78 40.15
N PRO A 103 39.62 9.61 39.09
CA PRO A 103 38.50 9.52 38.15
C PRO A 103 38.41 8.13 37.52
N PRO A 104 37.25 7.69 37.03
CA PRO A 104 37.15 6.40 36.35
C PRO A 104 38.04 6.39 35.09
N PRO A 105 38.75 5.27 34.81
CA PRO A 105 39.56 5.16 33.61
C PRO A 105 38.70 5.20 32.35
N PRO A 106 39.16 5.85 31.26
CA PRO A 106 38.44 5.84 30.00
C PRO A 106 38.42 4.43 29.36
N GLU A 107 37.49 4.23 28.41
CA GLU A 107 37.32 2.93 27.74
C GLU A 107 38.63 2.42 27.12
N GLY A 108 39.03 1.19 27.46
CA GLY A 108 40.26 0.56 26.95
C GLY A 108 41.48 0.68 27.85
N VAL A 109 41.50 1.65 28.78
CA VAL A 109 42.61 1.89 29.71
C VAL A 109 42.53 0.95 30.92
N HIS A 110 43.67 0.34 31.29
CA HIS A 110 43.79 -0.63 32.38
C HIS A 110 42.83 -1.85 32.31
N THR A 111 42.42 -2.27 31.12
CA THR A 111 41.50 -3.41 30.89
C THR A 111 41.96 -4.76 31.48
N HIS A 112 43.25 -4.91 31.78
CA HIS A 112 43.81 -6.12 32.41
C HIS A 112 43.82 -6.08 33.94
N VAL A 113 43.56 -4.92 34.55
CA VAL A 113 43.50 -4.76 36.00
C VAL A 113 42.04 -4.80 36.42
N LYS A 114 41.60 -5.95 36.96
CA LYS A 114 40.21 -6.14 37.43
C LYS A 114 39.91 -5.38 38.72
N GLU A 115 40.94 -4.93 39.43
CA GLU A 115 40.81 -4.18 40.67
C GLU A 115 40.66 -2.69 40.36
N ALA A 116 39.79 -2.02 41.12
CA ALA A 116 39.65 -0.57 41.04
C ALA A 116 41.01 0.12 41.29
N PRO A 117 41.31 1.24 40.61
CA PRO A 117 42.53 1.98 40.87
C PRO A 117 42.61 2.33 42.37
N PRO A 118 43.79 2.21 43.00
CA PRO A 118 43.94 2.49 44.42
C PRO A 118 43.53 3.94 44.70
N THR A 119 42.86 4.17 45.84
CA THR A 119 42.53 5.51 46.31
C THR A 119 43.80 6.32 46.54
N TYR A 120 43.70 7.65 46.45
CA TYR A 120 44.82 8.54 46.71
C TYR A 120 45.36 8.36 48.14
N SER A 121 44.48 8.18 49.12
CA SER A 121 44.83 7.80 50.50
C SER A 121 45.73 6.56 50.58
N LYS A 122 45.40 5.49 49.83
CA LYS A 122 46.20 4.26 49.81
C LYS A 122 47.57 4.48 49.16
N MET A 123 47.64 5.29 48.10
CA MET A 123 48.93 5.65 47.46
C MET A 123 49.80 6.52 48.38
N MET A 124 49.20 7.49 49.07
CA MET A 124 49.88 8.35 50.02
C MET A 124 50.33 7.59 51.27
N ALA A 125 49.53 6.66 51.79
CA ALA A 125 49.91 5.79 52.90
C ALA A 125 51.14 4.94 52.54
N ALA A 126 51.16 4.34 51.34
CA ALA A 126 52.32 3.60 50.86
C ALA A 126 53.58 4.49 50.73
N LEU A 127 53.42 5.76 50.32
CA LEU A 127 54.53 6.72 50.30
C LEU A 127 55.04 7.02 51.70
N ILE A 128 54.14 7.31 52.65
CA ILE A 128 54.46 7.56 54.07
C ILE A 128 55.21 6.38 54.69
N ASP A 129 54.77 5.14 54.40
CA ASP A 129 55.43 3.91 54.85
C ASP A 129 56.83 3.77 54.24
N GLN A 130 56.99 4.00 52.93
CA GLN A 130 58.32 3.98 52.28
C GLN A 130 59.28 5.01 52.87
N VAL A 131 58.80 6.22 53.13
CA VAL A 131 59.59 7.27 53.76
C VAL A 131 59.97 6.86 55.18
N LYS A 132 59.02 6.32 55.96
CA LYS A 132 59.28 5.85 57.32
C LYS A 132 60.34 4.76 57.36
N THR A 133 60.24 3.75 56.49
CA THR A 133 61.23 2.66 56.42
C THR A 133 62.64 3.20 56.17
N LYS A 134 62.81 4.11 55.20
CA LYS A 134 64.12 4.70 54.91
C LYS A 134 64.67 5.56 56.05
N VAL A 135 63.83 6.40 56.66
CA VAL A 135 64.26 7.25 57.78
C VAL A 135 64.64 6.40 59.01
N ASP A 136 63.94 5.28 59.23
CA ASP A 136 64.27 4.32 60.29
C ASP A 136 65.59 3.56 60.00
N GLU A 137 65.91 3.32 58.72
CA GLU A 137 67.18 2.73 58.27
C GLU A 137 68.37 3.69 58.46
N ASP A 138 68.21 4.95 58.05
CA ASP A 138 69.29 5.96 58.04
C ASP A 138 69.60 6.55 59.43
N LYS A 139 68.67 6.41 60.40
CA LYS A 139 68.81 6.90 61.79
C LYS A 139 69.39 8.32 61.92
N PRO A 140 68.79 9.33 61.28
CA PRO A 140 69.29 10.70 61.31
C PRO A 140 69.07 11.37 62.66
N ASP A 141 69.96 12.31 63.01
CA ASP A 141 69.86 13.11 64.25
C ASP A 141 68.55 13.93 64.30
N ASN A 142 68.13 14.47 63.16
CA ASN A 142 66.86 15.21 62.99
C ASN A 142 65.86 14.40 62.15
N ARG A 143 65.12 13.49 62.79
CA ARG A 143 64.10 12.64 62.13
C ARG A 143 63.08 13.45 61.31
N PHE A 144 62.65 14.61 61.81
CA PHE A 144 61.67 15.46 61.14
C PHE A 144 62.20 16.06 59.82
N GLU A 145 63.43 16.58 59.83
CA GLU A 145 64.04 17.15 58.62
C GLU A 145 64.31 16.08 57.57
N ALA A 146 64.75 14.90 57.99
CA ALA A 146 64.94 13.75 57.10
C ALA A 146 63.61 13.29 56.47
N TYR A 147 62.53 13.28 57.25
CA TYR A 147 61.20 12.93 56.75
C TYR A 147 60.71 13.90 55.66
N VAL A 148 60.86 15.21 55.88
CA VAL A 148 60.53 16.24 54.89
C VAL A 148 61.42 16.15 53.66
N ALA A 149 62.72 15.87 53.82
CA ALA A 149 63.66 15.71 52.72
C ALA A 149 63.30 14.50 51.83
N GLU A 150 62.98 13.35 52.41
CA GLU A 150 62.57 12.17 51.66
C GLU A 150 61.23 12.37 50.94
N ILE A 151 60.24 13.02 51.55
CA ILE A 151 58.98 13.35 50.85
C ILE A 151 59.25 14.27 49.65
N LYS A 152 60.16 15.25 49.76
CA LYS A 152 60.58 16.10 48.63
C LYS A 152 61.26 15.28 47.51
N VAL A 153 62.02 14.24 47.85
CA VAL A 153 62.58 13.31 46.86
C VAL A 153 61.46 12.57 46.12
N HIS A 154 60.44 12.10 46.83
CA HIS A 154 59.29 11.45 46.21
C HIS A 154 58.45 12.43 45.36
N GLN A 155 58.26 13.66 45.82
CA GLN A 155 57.64 14.74 45.03
C GLN A 155 58.40 14.94 43.71
N ALA A 156 59.72 15.11 43.77
CA ALA A 156 60.55 15.32 42.59
C ALA A 156 60.50 14.14 41.61
N LYS A 157 60.41 12.90 42.12
CA LYS A 157 60.22 11.70 41.27
C LYS A 157 58.91 11.72 40.51
N VAL A 158 57.80 12.10 41.17
CA VAL A 158 56.49 12.19 40.51
C VAL A 158 56.46 13.35 39.50
N GLU A 159 57.12 14.46 39.80
CA GLU A 159 57.30 15.57 38.86
C GLU A 159 58.16 15.18 37.64
N ASP A 160 59.21 14.38 37.84
CA ASP A 160 60.03 13.88 36.74
C ASP A 160 59.24 12.90 35.86
N LEU A 161 58.48 11.98 36.47
CA LEU A 161 57.56 11.08 35.76
C LEU A 161 56.54 11.87 34.93
N GLN A 162 55.96 12.94 35.49
CA GLN A 162 55.05 13.83 34.76
C GLN A 162 55.70 14.48 33.54
N LYS A 163 56.97 14.91 33.64
CA LYS A 163 57.71 15.46 32.50
C LYS A 163 57.96 14.40 31.44
N GLN A 164 58.37 13.20 31.83
CA GLN A 164 58.59 12.08 30.92
C GLN A 164 57.28 11.72 30.18
N LEU A 165 56.16 11.58 30.90
CA LEU A 165 54.84 11.34 30.31
C LEU A 165 54.39 12.45 29.35
N ALA A 166 54.70 13.72 29.66
CA ALA A 166 54.37 14.84 28.77
C ALA A 166 55.16 14.77 27.45
N VAL A 167 56.45 14.42 27.51
CA VAL A 167 57.29 14.23 26.32
C VAL A 167 56.80 13.03 25.50
N GLU A 168 56.50 11.91 26.14
CA GLU A 168 55.99 10.70 25.46
C GLU A 168 54.60 10.91 24.85
N LEU A 169 53.72 11.66 25.51
CA LEU A 169 52.43 12.04 24.93
C LEU A 169 52.61 12.91 23.70
N GLU A 170 53.48 13.92 23.76
CA GLU A 170 53.72 14.80 22.62
C GLU A 170 54.31 14.05 21.43
N THR A 171 55.19 13.06 21.67
CA THR A 171 55.72 12.22 20.59
C THR A 171 54.65 11.32 19.98
N LEU A 172 53.80 10.69 20.80
CA LEU A 172 52.70 9.83 20.31
C LEU A 172 51.62 10.62 19.57
N GLU A 173 51.24 11.80 20.06
CA GLU A 173 50.26 12.67 19.39
C GLU A 173 50.80 13.21 18.07
N LYS A 174 52.10 13.54 17.99
CA LYS A 174 52.76 13.87 16.72
C LYS A 174 52.77 12.67 15.77
N GLU A 175 53.01 11.47 16.26
CA GLU A 175 52.98 10.26 15.43
C GLU A 175 51.59 9.92 14.90
N GLU A 176 50.55 10.13 15.71
CA GLU A 176 49.16 10.01 15.27
C GLU A 176 48.83 11.03 14.19
N GLY A 177 49.22 12.30 14.38
CA GLY A 177 48.98 13.38 13.42
C GLY A 177 49.83 13.33 12.14
N LYS A 178 50.87 12.49 12.07
CA LYS A 178 51.70 12.33 10.87
C LYS A 178 50.95 11.70 9.70
N LYS A 179 49.95 10.85 9.96
CA LYS A 179 49.26 10.08 8.93
C LYS A 179 47.80 10.49 8.85
N ILE A 180 47.31 10.71 7.64
CA ILE A 180 45.88 10.93 7.38
C ILE A 180 45.23 9.55 7.28
N THR A 181 44.33 9.25 8.21
CA THR A 181 43.59 7.98 8.30
C THR A 181 42.10 8.19 8.10
N SER A 182 41.35 7.12 7.86
CA SER A 182 39.89 7.19 7.78
C SER A 182 39.22 7.76 9.04
N GLU A 183 39.81 7.56 10.22
CA GLU A 183 39.30 8.11 11.49
C GLU A 183 39.50 9.63 11.58
N SER A 184 40.54 10.15 10.93
CA SER A 184 40.76 11.60 10.83
C SER A 184 39.83 12.30 9.83
N ILE A 185 39.12 11.53 8.99
CA ILE A 185 38.16 12.04 8.02
C ILE A 185 36.77 12.04 8.66
N HIS A 186 36.14 13.20 8.72
CA HIS A 186 34.80 13.34 9.26
C HIS A 186 33.74 13.30 8.17
N THR A 187 32.62 12.63 8.45
CA THR A 187 31.44 12.65 7.58
C THR A 187 30.80 14.04 7.60
N GLY A 188 30.88 14.76 6.47
CA GLY A 188 30.29 16.11 6.37
C GLY A 188 28.78 16.12 6.13
N PHE A 189 28.27 15.11 5.42
CA PHE A 189 26.85 14.94 5.13
C PHE A 189 26.57 13.45 4.93
N ASP A 190 25.50 12.95 5.56
CA ASP A 190 25.02 11.57 5.39
C ASP A 190 23.50 11.62 5.27
N SER A 191 22.98 11.17 4.12
CA SER A 191 21.55 11.04 3.89
C SER A 191 21.27 9.68 3.27
N SER A 192 20.48 8.86 3.97
CA SER A 192 19.91 7.66 3.39
C SER A 192 18.49 7.96 2.92
N PHE A 193 18.18 7.56 1.69
CA PHE A 193 16.81 7.56 1.18
C PHE A 193 16.46 6.14 0.77
N VAL A 194 15.44 5.59 1.42
CA VAL A 194 14.84 4.32 1.02
C VAL A 194 13.50 4.66 0.40
N THR A 195 13.37 4.40 -0.90
CA THR A 195 12.07 4.47 -1.60
C THR A 195 11.13 3.43 -0.99
N LYS A 196 10.33 3.85 -0.01
CA LYS A 196 9.17 3.09 0.43
C LYS A 196 8.09 3.25 -0.64
N ALA A 197 7.42 2.16 -1.00
CA ALA A 197 6.24 2.25 -1.86
C ALA A 197 5.24 3.19 -1.20
N ASP A 198 4.71 4.14 -1.97
CA ASP A 198 3.78 5.15 -1.45
C ASP A 198 2.59 4.46 -0.74
N PRO A 199 2.23 4.88 0.48
CA PRO A 199 0.95 4.49 1.05
C PRO A 199 -0.14 5.07 0.14
N LYS A 200 -1.00 4.21 -0.40
CA LYS A 200 -2.17 4.61 -1.20
C LYS A 200 -2.87 5.80 -0.54
N PRO A 201 -3.13 6.90 -1.26
CA PRO A 201 -3.84 8.04 -0.69
C PRO A 201 -5.25 7.61 -0.27
N LYS A 202 -5.60 7.82 1.00
CA LYS A 202 -6.98 7.75 1.49
C LYS A 202 -7.77 8.90 0.85
N ALA A 203 -8.82 8.57 0.11
CA ALA A 203 -9.73 9.53 -0.49
C ALA A 203 -10.46 10.32 0.63
N THR A 204 -10.48 11.64 0.47
CA THR A 204 -11.28 12.58 1.27
C THR A 204 -12.71 12.63 0.74
N GLU A 205 -13.67 12.41 1.63
CA GLU A 205 -15.12 12.39 1.39
C GLU A 205 -15.75 13.75 1.07
N SER A 206 -16.92 13.65 0.41
CA SER A 206 -18.12 14.53 0.44
C SER A 206 -18.37 15.46 -0.77
N LYS A 207 -19.36 15.14 -1.62
CA LYS A 207 -20.82 15.37 -1.42
C LYS A 207 -21.66 14.79 -2.58
N LYS A 208 -22.66 13.97 -2.23
CA LYS A 208 -23.68 13.32 -3.10
C LYS A 208 -24.78 14.27 -3.61
N ALA A 209 -25.37 13.92 -4.76
CA ALA A 209 -26.72 14.32 -5.23
C ALA A 209 -27.38 13.10 -5.94
N PRO A 210 -28.72 12.99 -6.04
CA PRO A 210 -29.43 11.71 -5.99
C PRO A 210 -29.68 11.00 -7.33
N THR A 211 -29.96 9.71 -7.15
CA THR A 211 -30.14 8.51 -7.99
C THR A 211 -31.23 8.52 -9.07
N LYS A 212 -31.06 7.65 -10.08
CA LYS A 212 -32.12 6.93 -10.81
C LYS A 212 -31.64 5.51 -11.18
N GLU A 213 -32.40 4.51 -10.76
CA GLU A 213 -32.18 3.06 -10.94
C GLU A 213 -32.40 2.57 -12.38
N LYS A 214 -31.59 1.61 -12.83
CA LYS A 214 -31.98 0.52 -13.74
C LYS A 214 -31.17 -0.75 -13.45
N VAL A 215 -31.88 -1.87 -13.36
CA VAL A 215 -31.42 -3.24 -13.07
C VAL A 215 -30.86 -3.90 -14.33
N GLN A 216 -29.67 -4.51 -14.31
CA GLN A 216 -29.35 -5.72 -15.10
C GLN A 216 -28.30 -6.62 -14.43
N ALA A 217 -28.64 -7.91 -14.36
CA ALA A 217 -27.86 -9.00 -13.80
C ALA A 217 -26.62 -9.33 -14.65
N VAL A 218 -25.43 -9.33 -14.02
CA VAL A 218 -24.20 -9.90 -14.58
C VAL A 218 -23.76 -11.06 -13.70
N GLU A 219 -24.17 -12.28 -14.06
CA GLU A 219 -23.58 -13.49 -13.49
C GLU A 219 -22.11 -13.60 -13.91
N VAL A 220 -21.24 -13.55 -12.90
CA VAL A 220 -19.78 -13.65 -12.96
C VAL A 220 -19.32 -14.86 -13.78
N LEU A 221 -18.66 -14.59 -14.91
CA LEU A 221 -18.34 -15.61 -15.92
C LEU A 221 -17.15 -16.54 -15.61
N ASN A 222 -16.44 -16.38 -14.49
CA ASN A 222 -15.35 -17.31 -14.14
C ASN A 222 -14.82 -17.17 -12.69
N PRO A 223 -15.49 -17.70 -11.66
CA PRO A 223 -14.96 -17.66 -10.29
C PRO A 223 -13.79 -18.65 -10.03
N HIS A 224 -13.45 -19.54 -10.98
CA HIS A 224 -12.55 -20.68 -10.72
C HIS A 224 -11.33 -20.81 -11.66
N ALA A 225 -10.93 -19.77 -12.38
CA ALA A 225 -9.78 -19.86 -13.29
C ALA A 225 -8.44 -20.24 -12.61
N LEU A 226 -8.32 -20.08 -11.28
CA LEU A 226 -7.07 -20.32 -10.55
C LEU A 226 -7.18 -21.26 -9.34
N ALA A 227 -8.34 -21.88 -9.10
CA ALA A 227 -8.51 -22.84 -8.00
C ALA A 227 -8.22 -24.27 -8.48
N ASN A 228 -6.98 -24.58 -8.86
CA ASN A 228 -6.44 -25.94 -8.88
C ASN A 228 -4.92 -25.91 -9.07
N ALA A 229 -4.20 -25.62 -7.99
CA ALA A 229 -2.83 -26.07 -7.83
C ALA A 229 -2.59 -26.43 -6.36
N ASP A 230 -2.14 -27.67 -6.18
CA ASP A 230 -1.61 -28.33 -4.98
C ASP A 230 -2.56 -28.97 -3.96
N GLY A 231 -2.60 -30.30 -4.07
CA GLY A 231 -2.99 -31.20 -3.00
C GLY A 231 -1.88 -31.33 -1.97
N SER A 232 -2.17 -30.95 -0.72
CA SER A 232 -1.63 -31.63 0.45
C SER A 232 -2.62 -31.46 1.61
N LYS A 233 -3.16 -32.59 2.10
CA LYS A 233 -3.92 -32.66 3.34
C LYS A 233 -2.97 -32.45 4.52
N LEU A 234 -3.36 -31.65 5.52
CA LEU A 234 -3.62 -32.07 6.91
C LEU A 234 -3.86 -30.84 7.81
N GLY A 235 -4.86 -30.94 8.70
CA GLY A 235 -4.87 -30.22 9.98
C GLY A 235 -6.09 -29.33 10.22
N GLU A 236 -7.15 -29.89 10.81
CA GLU A 236 -8.09 -29.12 11.63
C GLU A 236 -7.34 -28.44 12.77
N GLN A 237 -7.50 -27.12 12.94
CA GLN A 237 -7.68 -26.51 14.25
C GLN A 237 -8.24 -25.07 14.15
N SER A 238 -9.27 -24.89 14.98
CA SER A 238 -10.01 -23.68 15.33
C SER A 238 -9.15 -22.53 15.88
N SER A 239 -9.43 -21.31 15.42
CA SER A 239 -9.53 -20.04 16.18
C SER A 239 -9.88 -18.97 15.14
N GLY A 240 -11.00 -18.23 15.19
CA GLY A 240 -11.56 -17.55 16.35
C GLY A 240 -11.19 -16.07 16.28
N ALA A 241 -11.75 -15.33 15.33
CA ALA A 241 -11.78 -13.87 15.33
C ALA A 241 -12.96 -13.40 14.48
N ASP A 242 -14.09 -13.17 15.15
CA ASP A 242 -15.19 -12.35 14.67
C ASP A 242 -14.66 -11.00 14.19
N ALA A 243 -14.96 -10.66 12.94
CA ALA A 243 -14.98 -9.29 12.47
C ALA A 243 -16.23 -9.17 11.60
N ASP A 244 -17.17 -8.37 12.10
CA ASP A 244 -18.37 -7.90 11.41
C ASP A 244 -18.11 -7.69 9.92
N VAL A 245 -18.90 -8.39 9.13
CA VAL A 245 -19.10 -8.04 7.72
C VAL A 245 -20.12 -6.90 7.74
N ASP A 246 -19.62 -5.68 7.88
CA ASP A 246 -20.36 -4.52 7.41
C ASP A 246 -20.20 -4.49 5.88
N GLU A 247 -21.25 -4.97 5.21
CA GLU A 247 -21.53 -4.78 3.79
C GLU A 247 -21.71 -3.29 3.52
N ASP A 248 -20.61 -2.59 3.23
CA ASP A 248 -20.66 -1.30 2.52
C ASP A 248 -20.50 -1.58 1.02
N GLU A 249 -21.61 -2.00 0.40
CA GLU A 249 -21.82 -1.94 -1.05
C GLU A 249 -21.96 -0.48 -1.48
N GLU A 250 -20.85 0.17 -1.86
CA GLU A 250 -20.87 1.29 -2.81
C GLU A 250 -19.62 1.18 -3.71
N GLU A 251 -19.59 0.15 -4.57
CA GLU A 251 -18.78 0.22 -5.80
C GLU A 251 -19.53 1.15 -6.76
N ASP A 252 -18.97 2.34 -6.97
CA ASP A 252 -19.39 3.28 -8.00
C ASP A 252 -19.48 2.54 -9.34
N ASP A 253 -20.70 2.36 -9.83
CA ASP A 253 -21.09 1.76 -11.12
C ASP A 253 -20.75 2.72 -12.28
N ASP A 254 -19.52 3.22 -12.29
CA ASP A 254 -18.92 3.84 -13.47
C ASP A 254 -18.70 2.71 -14.48
N ASP A 255 -19.52 2.71 -15.55
CA ASP A 255 -19.40 1.88 -16.75
C ASP A 255 -18.02 1.21 -16.87
N VAL A 256 -17.98 -0.13 -16.81
CA VAL A 256 -16.76 -0.96 -16.97
C VAL A 256 -16.23 -0.89 -18.41
N GLU A 257 -15.96 0.33 -18.88
CA GLU A 257 -15.35 0.61 -20.15
C GLU A 257 -13.84 0.66 -20.01
N ALA A 258 -13.13 0.08 -20.99
CA ALA A 258 -11.70 0.24 -21.09
C ALA A 258 -11.34 1.74 -21.18
N THR A 259 -10.51 2.19 -20.25
CA THR A 259 -9.92 3.53 -20.27
C THR A 259 -9.11 3.73 -21.55
N GLU A 260 -8.75 4.97 -21.90
CA GLU A 260 -7.86 5.23 -23.03
C GLU A 260 -6.54 4.43 -22.95
N LEU A 261 -6.06 4.17 -21.73
CA LEU A 261 -4.88 3.35 -21.47
C LEU A 261 -5.10 1.88 -21.86
N GLY A 262 -6.21 1.26 -21.42
CA GLY A 262 -6.62 -0.08 -21.84
C GLY A 262 -6.88 -0.17 -23.35
N LYS A 263 -7.58 0.80 -23.94
CA LYS A 263 -7.87 0.85 -25.39
C LYS A 263 -6.57 0.89 -26.24
N LYS A 264 -5.56 1.65 -25.81
CA LYS A 264 -4.23 1.66 -26.46
C LYS A 264 -3.48 0.35 -26.27
N PHE A 265 -3.58 -0.28 -25.09
CA PHE A 265 -2.99 -1.59 -24.84
C PHE A 265 -3.62 -2.69 -25.71
N ALA A 266 -4.95 -2.63 -25.90
CA ALA A 266 -5.71 -3.53 -26.77
C ALA A 266 -5.21 -3.53 -28.22
N GLN A 267 -4.69 -2.41 -28.71
CA GLN A 267 -4.20 -2.27 -30.09
C GLN A 267 -2.84 -2.95 -30.33
N ILE A 268 -2.13 -3.36 -29.28
CA ILE A 268 -0.84 -4.03 -29.42
C ILE A 268 -1.08 -5.46 -29.93
N ASN A 269 -0.38 -5.83 -31.01
CA ASN A 269 -0.53 -7.13 -31.66
C ASN A 269 -0.23 -8.30 -30.70
N MET A 270 -1.01 -9.37 -30.84
CA MET A 270 -0.77 -10.63 -30.14
C MET A 270 0.64 -11.15 -30.47
N GLY A 271 1.40 -11.50 -29.43
CA GLY A 271 2.77 -12.00 -29.56
C GLY A 271 3.87 -10.93 -29.60
N ASP A 272 3.55 -9.64 -29.70
CA ASP A 272 4.54 -8.56 -29.52
C ASP A 272 4.78 -8.25 -28.04
N TYR A 273 5.34 -9.24 -27.36
CA TYR A 273 5.61 -9.19 -25.92
C TYR A 273 6.56 -8.06 -25.53
N ARG A 274 7.43 -7.62 -26.45
CA ARG A 274 8.35 -6.50 -26.18
C ARG A 274 7.58 -5.19 -26.04
N THR A 275 6.67 -4.93 -26.97
CA THR A 275 5.83 -3.73 -26.94
C THR A 275 4.86 -3.77 -25.76
N CYS A 276 4.26 -4.94 -25.45
CA CYS A 276 3.43 -5.09 -24.25
C CYS A 276 4.21 -4.78 -22.95
N LEU A 277 5.42 -5.33 -22.79
CA LEU A 277 6.26 -5.10 -21.62
C LEU A 277 6.66 -3.61 -21.49
N GLN A 278 7.04 -2.97 -22.59
CA GLN A 278 7.38 -1.55 -22.61
C GLN A 278 6.18 -0.66 -22.25
N TYR A 279 4.99 -1.01 -22.75
CA TYR A 279 3.77 -0.28 -22.45
C TYR A 279 3.39 -0.36 -20.98
N ILE A 280 3.42 -1.56 -20.40
CA ILE A 280 3.16 -1.78 -18.96
C ILE A 280 4.20 -1.07 -18.10
N SER A 281 5.48 -1.11 -18.48
CA SER A 281 6.56 -0.44 -17.74
C SER A 281 6.41 1.09 -17.74
N SER A 282 5.90 1.66 -18.83
CA SER A 282 5.67 3.11 -18.96
C SER A 282 4.32 3.56 -18.37
N ASN A 283 3.34 2.64 -18.26
CA ASN A 283 2.02 2.92 -17.72
C ASN A 283 1.62 1.84 -16.70
N PRO A 284 2.18 1.86 -15.46
CA PRO A 284 1.87 0.85 -14.45
C PRO A 284 0.40 0.79 -14.03
N SER A 285 -0.34 1.90 -14.21
CA SER A 285 -1.79 1.97 -13.95
C SER A 285 -2.62 1.03 -14.82
N VAL A 286 -2.09 0.57 -15.95
CA VAL A 286 -2.74 -0.41 -16.85
C VAL A 286 -2.95 -1.77 -16.16
N LEU A 287 -2.19 -2.09 -15.11
CA LEU A 287 -2.33 -3.34 -14.35
C LEU A 287 -3.53 -3.34 -13.38
N ALA A 288 -4.28 -2.24 -13.29
CA ALA A 288 -5.49 -2.17 -12.48
C ALA A 288 -6.54 -3.19 -12.94
N GLU A 289 -7.35 -3.67 -12.01
CA GLU A 289 -8.41 -4.66 -12.27
C GLU A 289 -9.42 -4.17 -13.30
N ARG A 290 -9.89 -2.92 -13.14
CA ARG A 290 -10.82 -2.28 -14.08
C ARG A 290 -10.36 -2.34 -15.54
N GLU A 291 -9.06 -2.28 -15.81
CA GLU A 291 -8.54 -2.31 -17.18
C GLU A 291 -8.64 -3.72 -17.78
N THR A 292 -8.51 -4.74 -16.93
CA THR A 292 -8.71 -6.14 -17.33
C THR A 292 -10.15 -6.37 -17.74
N ASP A 293 -11.09 -5.91 -16.90
CA ASP A 293 -12.52 -6.09 -17.12
C ASP A 293 -13.01 -5.25 -18.31
N GLY A 294 -12.57 -3.99 -18.40
CA GLY A 294 -12.87 -3.13 -19.55
C GLY A 294 -12.37 -3.70 -20.88
N LEU A 295 -11.23 -4.41 -20.89
CA LEU A 295 -10.73 -5.11 -22.08
C LEU A 295 -11.59 -6.32 -22.45
N LEU A 296 -12.14 -7.04 -21.47
CA LEU A 296 -13.05 -8.16 -21.70
C LEU A 296 -14.40 -7.67 -22.24
N VAL A 297 -14.93 -6.56 -21.72
CA VAL A 297 -16.12 -5.89 -22.26
C VAL A 297 -15.88 -5.44 -23.70
N LEU A 298 -14.72 -4.84 -23.98
CA LEU A 298 -14.32 -4.44 -25.34
C LEU A 298 -14.19 -5.66 -26.27
N ALA A 299 -13.69 -6.80 -25.77
CA ALA A 299 -13.66 -8.05 -26.51
C ALA A 299 -15.06 -8.57 -26.85
N PHE A 300 -15.99 -8.49 -25.88
CA PHE A 300 -17.38 -8.90 -26.05
C PHE A 300 -18.11 -8.06 -27.09
N ASN A 301 -18.01 -6.72 -26.98
CA ASN A 301 -18.58 -5.78 -27.94
C ASN A 301 -18.00 -5.97 -29.35
N SER A 302 -16.71 -6.29 -29.45
CA SER A 302 -16.04 -6.57 -30.73
C SER A 302 -16.51 -7.89 -31.34
N ALA A 303 -16.80 -8.90 -30.53
CA ALA A 303 -17.35 -10.17 -30.98
C ALA A 303 -18.78 -10.00 -31.51
N ILE A 304 -19.64 -9.21 -30.84
CA ILE A 304 -20.97 -8.84 -31.35
C ILE A 304 -20.85 -8.09 -32.69
N ALA A 305 -19.88 -7.19 -32.83
CA ALA A 305 -19.62 -6.50 -34.09
C ALA A 305 -19.03 -7.38 -35.21
N GLY A 306 -18.85 -8.69 -34.98
CA GLY A 306 -18.28 -9.64 -35.93
C GLY A 306 -16.76 -9.50 -36.14
N LYS A 307 -16.06 -8.77 -35.27
CA LYS A 307 -14.61 -8.53 -35.33
C LYS A 307 -13.85 -9.54 -34.47
N ASP A 308 -13.96 -10.82 -34.83
CA ASP A 308 -13.41 -11.95 -34.07
C ASP A 308 -11.89 -11.83 -33.81
N ASP A 309 -11.10 -11.36 -34.78
CA ASP A 309 -9.64 -11.20 -34.62
C ASP A 309 -9.28 -10.18 -33.53
N PHE A 310 -10.00 -9.05 -33.53
CA PHE A 310 -9.79 -7.99 -32.56
C PHE A 310 -10.34 -8.39 -31.18
N ALA A 311 -11.46 -9.10 -31.12
CA ALA A 311 -11.98 -9.67 -29.88
C ALA A 311 -10.97 -10.63 -29.23
N ARG A 312 -10.36 -11.53 -30.02
CA ARG A 312 -9.29 -12.42 -29.54
C ARG A 312 -8.08 -11.65 -29.02
N GLN A 313 -7.68 -10.58 -29.70
CA GLN A 313 -6.59 -9.72 -29.26
C GLN A 313 -6.91 -9.04 -27.93
N CYS A 314 -8.13 -8.56 -27.73
CA CYS A 314 -8.55 -7.94 -26.48
C CYS A 314 -8.56 -8.96 -25.32
N VAL A 315 -9.04 -10.19 -25.54
CA VAL A 315 -8.95 -11.28 -24.55
C VAL A 315 -7.49 -11.60 -24.22
N HIS A 316 -6.61 -11.69 -25.22
CA HIS A 316 -5.19 -11.93 -25.01
C HIS A 316 -4.57 -10.84 -24.10
N GLN A 317 -4.86 -9.57 -24.38
CA GLN A 317 -4.32 -8.47 -23.59
C GLN A 317 -4.92 -8.41 -22.18
N ALA A 318 -6.22 -8.72 -22.01
CA ALA A 318 -6.86 -8.80 -20.70
C ALA A 318 -6.20 -9.89 -19.83
N LEU A 319 -6.11 -11.13 -20.34
CA LEU A 319 -5.53 -12.24 -19.60
C LEU A 319 -4.04 -11.99 -19.30
N LEU A 320 -3.29 -11.35 -20.21
CA LEU A 320 -1.91 -10.98 -19.96
C LEU A 320 -1.77 -10.10 -18.71
N LEU A 321 -2.62 -9.09 -18.55
CA LEU A 321 -2.64 -8.22 -17.36
C LEU A 321 -3.05 -9.01 -16.11
N GLN A 322 -4.06 -9.88 -16.22
CA GLN A 322 -4.50 -10.74 -15.13
C GLN A 322 -3.36 -11.65 -14.61
N TYR A 323 -2.64 -12.31 -15.51
CA TYR A 323 -1.48 -13.12 -15.14
C TYR A 323 -0.35 -12.26 -14.54
N CYS A 324 -0.06 -11.09 -15.11
CA CYS A 324 0.95 -10.19 -14.55
C CYS A 324 0.62 -9.78 -13.09
N ARG A 325 -0.65 -9.53 -12.78
CA ARG A 325 -1.15 -9.21 -11.44
C ARG A 325 -1.04 -10.41 -10.50
N ALA A 326 -1.42 -11.61 -10.95
CA ALA A 326 -1.38 -12.83 -10.15
C ALA A 326 0.03 -13.25 -9.69
N LEU A 327 1.09 -12.87 -10.42
CA LEU A 327 2.47 -13.20 -10.06
C LEU A 327 3.11 -12.23 -9.04
N GLY A 328 2.39 -11.19 -8.57
CA GLY A 328 2.84 -10.28 -7.51
C GLY A 328 3.75 -9.14 -7.98
N LYS A 329 4.55 -8.58 -7.05
CA LYS A 329 5.31 -7.32 -7.25
C LYS A 329 6.30 -7.34 -8.42
N ASP A 330 6.99 -8.47 -8.64
CA ASP A 330 7.88 -8.72 -9.79
C ASP A 330 7.18 -9.53 -10.91
N GLY A 331 5.86 -9.62 -10.84
CA GLY A 331 5.06 -10.54 -11.65
C GLY A 331 5.13 -10.26 -13.14
N VAL A 332 5.21 -8.99 -13.54
CA VAL A 332 5.35 -8.57 -14.94
C VAL A 332 6.61 -9.19 -15.56
N GLY A 333 7.78 -8.94 -14.98
CA GLY A 333 9.05 -9.46 -15.52
C GLY A 333 9.09 -10.99 -15.54
N LEU A 334 8.54 -11.64 -14.51
CA LEU A 334 8.51 -13.09 -14.41
C LEU A 334 7.55 -13.71 -15.45
N PHE A 335 6.37 -13.12 -15.65
CA PHE A 335 5.42 -13.56 -16.67
C PHE A 335 6.03 -13.48 -18.06
N PHE A 336 6.56 -12.30 -18.44
CA PHE A 336 7.16 -12.11 -19.76
C PHE A 336 8.36 -13.03 -19.99
N LYS A 337 9.21 -13.26 -18.97
CA LYS A 337 10.30 -14.23 -19.07
C LYS A 337 9.77 -15.65 -19.34
N ARG A 338 8.71 -16.07 -18.64
CA ARG A 338 8.10 -17.40 -18.80
C ARG A 338 7.41 -17.57 -20.15
N ILE A 339 6.68 -16.56 -20.65
CA ILE A 339 5.94 -16.63 -21.91
C ILE A 339 6.86 -16.60 -23.15
N THR A 340 8.00 -15.90 -23.08
CA THR A 340 8.96 -15.81 -24.20
C THR A 340 9.97 -16.96 -24.23
N THR A 341 10.08 -17.74 -23.15
CA THR A 341 11.00 -18.88 -23.09
C THR A 341 10.48 -20.04 -23.93
N LYS A 342 11.23 -20.43 -24.97
CA LYS A 342 10.85 -21.54 -25.87
C LYS A 342 10.64 -22.84 -25.09
N GLY A 343 9.47 -23.46 -25.25
CA GLY A 343 9.14 -24.75 -24.64
C GLY A 343 8.69 -24.68 -23.18
N HIS A 344 8.47 -23.48 -22.62
CA HIS A 344 7.97 -23.32 -21.26
C HIS A 344 6.46 -23.64 -21.18
N GLN A 345 6.03 -24.43 -20.19
CA GLN A 345 4.62 -24.83 -20.02
C GLN A 345 3.66 -23.65 -19.90
N ALA A 346 4.08 -22.57 -19.23
CA ALA A 346 3.27 -21.36 -19.09
C ALA A 346 2.81 -20.75 -20.43
N GLN A 347 3.61 -20.90 -21.50
CA GLN A 347 3.21 -20.42 -22.82
C GLN A 347 1.97 -21.18 -23.32
N LYS A 348 1.98 -22.51 -23.16
CA LYS A 348 0.87 -23.37 -23.57
C LYS A 348 -0.38 -23.08 -22.74
N VAL A 349 -0.24 -23.06 -21.41
CA VAL A 349 -1.36 -22.79 -20.48
C VAL A 349 -2.01 -21.45 -20.78
N PHE A 350 -1.20 -20.40 -20.99
CA PHE A 350 -1.72 -19.08 -21.32
C PHE A 350 -2.48 -19.05 -22.65
N PHE A 351 -1.94 -19.65 -23.71
CA PHE A 351 -2.65 -19.68 -25.00
C PHE A 351 -3.92 -20.54 -24.95
N ASP A 352 -3.90 -21.65 -24.20
CA ASP A 352 -5.08 -22.50 -24.00
C ASP A 352 -6.18 -21.70 -23.28
N ASP A 353 -5.84 -20.90 -22.27
CA ASP A 353 -6.78 -20.04 -21.55
C ASP A 353 -7.32 -18.89 -22.42
N VAL A 354 -6.47 -18.23 -23.21
CA VAL A 354 -6.88 -17.22 -24.19
C VAL A 354 -7.88 -17.79 -25.19
N ASN A 355 -7.61 -18.98 -25.73
CA ASN A 355 -8.51 -19.63 -26.67
C ASN A 355 -9.85 -20.00 -26.02
N SER A 356 -9.82 -20.64 -24.84
CA SER A 356 -11.02 -21.01 -24.07
C SER A 356 -11.89 -19.81 -23.73
N THR A 357 -11.27 -18.72 -23.28
CA THR A 357 -11.97 -17.49 -22.91
C THR A 357 -12.53 -16.78 -24.15
N PHE A 358 -11.77 -16.73 -25.25
CA PHE A 358 -12.28 -16.21 -26.52
C PHE A 358 -13.47 -17.02 -27.05
N ASP A 359 -13.42 -18.35 -26.99
CA ASP A 359 -14.50 -19.22 -27.46
C ASP A 359 -15.79 -19.01 -26.63
N ARG A 360 -15.65 -18.81 -25.32
CA ARG A 360 -16.78 -18.43 -24.44
C ARG A 360 -17.37 -17.07 -24.80
N VAL A 361 -16.52 -16.05 -24.97
CA VAL A 361 -16.92 -14.69 -25.38
C VAL A 361 -17.66 -14.74 -26.72
N ARG A 362 -17.14 -15.48 -27.69
CA ARG A 362 -17.73 -15.65 -29.02
C ARG A 362 -19.08 -16.37 -28.98
N THR A 363 -19.18 -17.42 -28.18
CA THR A 363 -20.42 -18.21 -28.04
C THR A 363 -21.52 -17.34 -27.43
N ARG A 364 -21.24 -16.66 -26.31
CA ARG A 364 -22.19 -15.73 -25.69
C ARG A 364 -22.56 -14.57 -26.62
N ALA A 365 -21.59 -13.98 -27.33
CA ALA A 365 -21.88 -12.89 -28.26
C ALA A 365 -22.84 -13.34 -29.39
N ARG A 366 -22.65 -14.55 -29.92
CA ARG A 366 -23.53 -15.14 -30.93
C ARG A 366 -24.92 -15.48 -30.37
N GLU A 367 -25.00 -15.98 -29.14
CA GLU A 367 -26.27 -16.26 -28.47
C GLU A 367 -27.08 -14.97 -28.28
N ILE A 368 -26.46 -13.90 -27.78
CA ILE A 368 -27.10 -12.59 -27.64
C ILE A 368 -27.52 -12.02 -28.98
N GLN A 369 -26.67 -12.14 -30.01
CA GLN A 369 -27.04 -11.68 -31.34
C GLN A 369 -28.24 -12.45 -31.90
N LYS A 370 -28.29 -13.77 -31.67
CA LYS A 370 -29.44 -14.59 -32.06
C LYS A 370 -30.70 -14.27 -31.25
N GLN A 371 -30.56 -13.90 -29.97
CA GLN A 371 -31.66 -13.42 -29.13
C GLN A 371 -32.19 -12.09 -29.65
N ARG A 372 -31.32 -11.12 -29.92
CA ARG A 372 -31.71 -9.83 -30.51
C ARG A 372 -32.35 -9.99 -31.88
N GLU A 373 -31.84 -10.87 -32.72
CA GLU A 373 -32.45 -11.19 -34.02
C GLU A 373 -33.78 -11.95 -33.88
N ALA A 374 -33.96 -12.73 -32.80
CA ALA A 374 -35.22 -13.41 -32.50
C ALA A 374 -36.25 -12.46 -31.88
N GLU A 375 -35.82 -11.49 -31.07
CA GLU A 375 -36.64 -10.40 -30.51
C GLU A 375 -37.04 -9.42 -31.62
N ASP A 376 -36.09 -8.93 -32.43
CA ASP A 376 -36.35 -8.11 -33.63
C ASP A 376 -37.17 -8.87 -34.69
N GLY A 377 -37.11 -10.20 -34.69
CA GLY A 377 -37.87 -11.08 -35.59
C GLY A 377 -39.25 -11.49 -35.05
N ALA A 378 -39.50 -11.37 -33.74
CA ALA A 378 -40.74 -11.78 -33.08
C ALA A 378 -41.56 -10.61 -32.52
N GLU A 379 -41.02 -9.38 -32.46
CA GLU A 379 -41.75 -8.21 -31.98
C GLU A 379 -41.55 -6.98 -32.87
N GLY A 380 -42.52 -6.78 -33.78
CA GLY A 380 -43.13 -5.47 -33.95
C GLY A 380 -43.96 -5.09 -32.72
N GLY A 381 -43.39 -5.23 -31.52
CA GLY A 381 -43.98 -4.92 -30.22
C GLY A 381 -43.92 -3.43 -29.95
N VAL A 382 -44.54 -2.65 -30.84
CA VAL A 382 -45.08 -1.36 -30.41
C VAL A 382 -46.22 -1.75 -29.46
N GLU A 383 -46.20 -1.33 -28.20
CA GLU A 383 -47.36 -1.46 -27.31
C GLU A 383 -48.60 -0.98 -28.08
N GLN A 384 -49.58 -1.86 -28.33
CA GLN A 384 -50.76 -1.53 -29.13
C GLN A 384 -51.91 -1.26 -28.18
N ILE A 385 -52.52 -0.08 -28.27
CA ILE A 385 -53.76 0.20 -27.54
C ILE A 385 -54.90 -0.50 -28.27
N GLN A 386 -55.52 -1.45 -27.58
CA GLN A 386 -56.70 -2.16 -28.04
C GLN A 386 -57.90 -1.81 -27.16
N LEU A 387 -58.99 -1.36 -27.76
CA LEU A 387 -60.24 -1.12 -27.05
C LEU A 387 -60.91 -2.47 -26.77
N HIS A 388 -61.07 -2.79 -25.49
CA HIS A 388 -61.83 -3.92 -24.99
C HIS A 388 -62.72 -3.46 -23.84
N ALA A 389 -63.86 -4.13 -23.66
CA ALA A 389 -64.75 -3.85 -22.54
C ALA A 389 -64.12 -4.41 -21.24
N VAL A 390 -64.15 -3.64 -20.15
CA VAL A 390 -63.48 -4.03 -18.89
C VAL A 390 -64.25 -5.17 -18.19
N ASP A 391 -65.57 -5.18 -18.33
CA ASP A 391 -66.48 -6.15 -17.72
C ASP A 391 -67.11 -7.06 -18.79
N PRO A 392 -67.11 -8.40 -18.58
CA PRO A 392 -67.93 -9.32 -19.38
C PRO A 392 -69.37 -8.81 -19.36
N GLY A 393 -70.09 -8.85 -20.49
CA GLY A 393 -71.48 -8.37 -20.57
C GLY A 393 -71.69 -6.88 -20.88
N THR A 394 -70.62 -6.08 -20.99
CA THR A 394 -70.68 -4.72 -21.54
C THR A 394 -70.25 -4.71 -23.00
N THR A 395 -71.05 -4.13 -23.88
CA THR A 395 -70.69 -3.96 -25.30
C THR A 395 -70.44 -2.50 -25.61
N ILE A 396 -69.26 -2.20 -26.17
CA ILE A 396 -68.90 -0.85 -26.63
C ILE A 396 -69.52 -0.66 -28.01
N ASN A 397 -70.51 0.23 -28.10
CA ASN A 397 -71.15 0.62 -29.35
C ASN A 397 -70.58 1.97 -29.82
N ILE A 398 -70.22 2.04 -31.10
CA ILE A 398 -69.65 3.25 -31.72
C ILE A 398 -70.78 4.01 -32.42
N THR A 399 -71.05 5.24 -31.96
CA THR A 399 -72.12 6.08 -32.53
C THR A 399 -71.53 7.29 -33.24
N ILE A 400 -71.96 7.54 -34.48
CA ILE A 400 -71.43 8.63 -35.29
C ILE A 400 -72.39 9.83 -35.20
N PRO A 401 -71.89 11.04 -34.91
CA PRO A 401 -72.71 12.24 -34.89
C PRO A 401 -73.34 12.52 -36.27
N PRO A 402 -74.65 12.83 -36.36
CA PRO A 402 -75.32 13.12 -37.63
C PRO A 402 -74.80 14.42 -38.27
N ALA A 403 -74.84 14.49 -39.60
CA ALA A 403 -74.26 15.60 -40.38
C ALA A 403 -75.04 16.92 -40.32
N ALA A 404 -76.30 16.91 -39.85
CA ALA A 404 -77.14 18.10 -39.68
C ALA A 404 -77.92 17.98 -38.37
N SER A 405 -77.41 18.64 -37.32
CA SER A 405 -78.07 18.77 -36.01
C SER A 405 -78.04 20.24 -35.57
N GLU A 406 -79.07 20.68 -34.84
CA GLU A 406 -79.17 22.02 -34.25
C GLU A 406 -78.53 22.10 -32.85
N ASP A 407 -78.13 20.95 -32.28
CA ASP A 407 -77.56 20.86 -30.94
C ASP A 407 -76.06 21.25 -30.91
N PRO A 408 -75.64 22.22 -30.09
CA PRO A 408 -74.26 22.70 -30.03
C PRO A 408 -73.21 21.63 -29.70
N GLU A 409 -73.59 20.60 -28.94
CA GLU A 409 -72.69 19.50 -28.57
C GLU A 409 -72.49 18.51 -29.72
N VAL A 410 -73.56 18.19 -30.46
CA VAL A 410 -73.51 17.29 -31.62
C VAL A 410 -72.70 17.90 -32.77
N ILE A 411 -72.77 19.24 -32.93
CA ILE A 411 -71.96 19.97 -33.91
C ILE A 411 -70.46 19.86 -33.58
N LYS A 412 -70.08 20.03 -32.30
CA LYS A 412 -68.68 19.89 -31.86
C LYS A 412 -68.16 18.46 -32.02
N SER A 413 -68.96 17.45 -31.66
CA SER A 413 -68.59 16.04 -31.87
C SER A 413 -68.42 15.72 -33.36
N ARG A 414 -69.22 16.34 -34.24
CA ARG A 414 -69.08 16.18 -35.69
C ARG A 414 -67.82 16.86 -36.23
N GLU A 415 -67.43 18.01 -35.69
CA GLU A 415 -66.17 18.67 -36.03
C GLU A 415 -64.96 17.82 -35.63
N LEU A 416 -64.98 17.20 -34.45
CA LEU A 416 -63.96 16.24 -34.01
C LEU A 416 -63.88 15.02 -34.93
N PHE A 417 -65.03 14.44 -35.31
CA PHE A 417 -65.07 13.32 -36.25
C PHE A 417 -64.43 13.67 -37.61
N ASN A 418 -64.73 14.86 -38.13
CA ASN A 418 -64.17 15.34 -39.41
C ASN A 418 -62.66 15.64 -39.33
N ALA A 419 -62.12 15.90 -38.14
CA ALA A 419 -60.70 16.15 -37.92
C ALA A 419 -59.85 14.85 -37.92
N PHE A 420 -60.47 13.68 -37.71
CA PHE A 420 -59.76 12.40 -37.69
C PHE A 420 -59.19 11.98 -39.07
N PRO A 421 -58.15 11.13 -39.11
CA PRO A 421 -57.64 10.59 -40.35
C PRO A 421 -58.71 9.81 -41.14
N PRO A 422 -58.69 9.84 -42.48
CA PRO A 422 -59.71 9.20 -43.31
C PRO A 422 -59.75 7.66 -43.16
N GLY A 423 -58.68 7.05 -42.65
CA GLY A 423 -58.66 5.64 -42.30
C GLY A 423 -59.45 5.33 -41.02
N LEU A 424 -59.38 6.22 -40.02
CA LEU A 424 -60.11 6.08 -38.77
C LEU A 424 -61.60 6.43 -38.97
N GLN A 425 -61.91 7.46 -39.76
CA GLN A 425 -63.30 7.81 -40.11
C GLN A 425 -64.05 6.63 -40.72
N ARG A 426 -63.42 5.88 -41.65
CA ARG A 426 -64.02 4.68 -42.25
C ARG A 426 -64.22 3.54 -41.25
N ALA A 427 -63.27 3.37 -40.32
CA ALA A 427 -63.38 2.34 -39.28
C ALA A 427 -64.46 2.68 -38.25
N LEU A 428 -64.66 3.97 -37.95
CA LEU A 428 -65.79 4.43 -37.12
C LEU A 428 -67.12 4.31 -37.88
N GLU A 429 -67.13 4.57 -39.19
CA GLU A 429 -68.29 4.38 -40.10
C GLU A 429 -68.74 2.92 -40.23
N SER A 430 -67.85 1.96 -40.08
CA SER A 430 -68.22 0.55 -40.09
C SER A 430 -68.86 0.06 -38.80
N GLY A 431 -68.75 0.83 -37.70
CA GLY A 431 -69.32 0.49 -36.39
C GLY A 431 -68.71 -0.75 -35.74
N SER A 432 -67.61 -1.29 -36.29
CA SER A 432 -66.96 -2.51 -35.80
C SER A 432 -65.73 -2.17 -34.95
N LEU A 433 -65.74 -2.62 -33.70
CA LEU A 433 -64.62 -2.46 -32.77
C LEU A 433 -63.32 -3.07 -33.32
N ASP A 434 -63.41 -4.18 -34.05
CA ASP A 434 -62.27 -4.86 -34.67
C ASP A 434 -61.60 -4.02 -35.77
N GLU A 435 -62.37 -3.25 -36.52
CA GLU A 435 -61.82 -2.37 -37.56
C GLU A 435 -61.17 -1.12 -36.97
N VAL A 436 -61.73 -0.59 -35.88
CA VAL A 436 -61.14 0.52 -35.13
C VAL A 436 -59.83 0.07 -34.45
N ASN A 437 -59.83 -1.10 -33.82
CA ASN A 437 -58.63 -1.69 -33.22
C ASN A 437 -57.51 -1.96 -34.25
N LYS A 438 -57.85 -2.34 -35.48
CA LYS A 438 -56.86 -2.46 -36.58
C LYS A 438 -56.22 -1.13 -36.99
N VAL A 439 -56.92 0.00 -36.79
CA VAL A 439 -56.38 1.33 -37.09
C VAL A 439 -55.56 1.84 -35.91
N LEU A 440 -56.05 1.66 -34.67
CA LEU A 440 -55.32 2.01 -33.44
C LEU A 440 -54.01 1.21 -33.28
N GLY A 441 -53.99 -0.07 -33.68
CA GLY A 441 -52.77 -0.90 -33.65
C GLY A 441 -51.71 -0.52 -34.71
N LYS A 442 -52.01 0.38 -35.64
CA LYS A 442 -51.05 0.86 -36.67
C LYS A 442 -50.41 2.21 -36.34
N MET A 443 -50.82 2.87 -35.26
CA MET A 443 -50.28 4.14 -34.80
C MET A 443 -49.49 3.94 -33.48
N SER A 444 -48.72 4.93 -33.06
CA SER A 444 -48.00 4.85 -31.78
C SER A 444 -48.96 4.95 -30.58
N VAL A 445 -48.54 4.42 -29.43
CA VAL A 445 -49.30 4.48 -28.16
C VAL A 445 -49.82 5.89 -27.86
N GLU A 446 -48.92 6.87 -27.88
CA GLU A 446 -49.24 8.28 -27.57
C GLU A 446 -50.35 8.84 -28.49
N GLN A 447 -50.33 8.46 -29.78
CA GLN A 447 -51.32 8.91 -30.76
C GLN A 447 -52.66 8.17 -30.60
N ALA A 448 -52.61 6.88 -30.31
CA ALA A 448 -53.82 6.10 -30.08
C ALA A 448 -54.53 6.52 -28.78
N GLU A 449 -53.81 6.86 -27.72
CA GLU A 449 -54.36 7.41 -26.47
C GLU A 449 -55.08 8.75 -26.69
N GLU A 450 -54.45 9.68 -27.42
CA GLU A 450 -55.04 10.98 -27.75
C GLU A 450 -56.34 10.81 -28.56
N ILE A 451 -56.33 9.91 -29.54
CA ILE A 451 -57.50 9.61 -30.37
C ILE A 451 -58.63 8.96 -29.55
N VAL A 452 -58.31 8.00 -28.68
CA VAL A 452 -59.30 7.38 -27.79
C VAL A 452 -59.90 8.40 -26.82
N GLY A 453 -59.09 9.33 -26.30
CA GLY A 453 -59.56 10.46 -25.50
C GLY A 453 -60.54 11.36 -26.25
N GLN A 454 -60.22 11.73 -27.50
CA GLN A 454 -61.10 12.52 -28.36
C GLN A 454 -62.40 11.79 -28.75
N LEU A 455 -62.36 10.47 -28.90
CA LEU A 455 -63.54 9.65 -29.15
C LEU A 455 -64.48 9.59 -27.94
N SER A 456 -63.92 9.57 -26.73
CA SER A 456 -64.68 9.67 -25.48
C SER A 456 -65.27 11.07 -25.28
N GLU A 457 -64.48 12.13 -25.46
CA GLU A 457 -64.93 13.53 -25.35
C GLU A 457 -66.02 13.86 -26.39
N GLY A 458 -65.90 13.32 -27.60
CA GLY A 458 -66.90 13.45 -28.66
C GLY A 458 -68.18 12.64 -28.43
N GLY A 459 -68.26 11.83 -27.37
CA GLY A 459 -69.42 10.96 -27.08
C GLY A 459 -69.66 9.87 -28.14
N MET A 460 -68.61 9.49 -28.89
CA MET A 460 -68.68 8.52 -29.98
C MET A 460 -68.53 7.06 -29.50
N LEU A 461 -68.10 6.86 -28.25
CA LEU A 461 -68.01 5.57 -27.58
C LEU A 461 -69.09 5.50 -26.51
N GLN A 462 -70.09 4.63 -26.70
CA GLN A 462 -71.13 4.37 -25.71
C GLN A 462 -70.95 2.96 -25.16
N VAL A 463 -70.94 2.83 -23.83
CA VAL A 463 -70.92 1.55 -23.14
C VAL A 463 -72.36 1.21 -22.75
N GLU A 464 -72.92 0.17 -23.35
CA GLU A 464 -74.23 -0.34 -22.97
C GLU A 464 -74.07 -1.60 -22.10
N GLU A 465 -74.72 -1.59 -20.94
CA GLU A 465 -74.89 -2.79 -20.10
C GLU A 465 -75.98 -3.67 -20.71
N GLN A 466 -75.65 -4.91 -21.07
CA GLN A 466 -76.68 -5.87 -21.46
C GLN A 466 -77.52 -6.25 -20.23
N ILE A 467 -78.76 -5.76 -20.19
CA ILE A 467 -79.71 -6.14 -19.15
C ILE A 467 -80.22 -7.56 -19.48
N ILE A 468 -79.75 -8.54 -18.73
CA ILE A 468 -80.17 -9.94 -18.87
C ILE A 468 -81.54 -10.15 -18.20
N ASP A 469 -82.55 -10.57 -18.97
CA ASP A 469 -83.88 -10.91 -18.44
C ASP A 469 -83.86 -12.31 -17.78
N ALA A 470 -83.71 -12.33 -16.46
CA ALA A 470 -83.60 -13.54 -15.63
C ALA A 470 -84.86 -14.43 -15.61
N THR A 471 -85.95 -14.04 -16.28
CA THR A 471 -87.21 -14.80 -16.29
C THR A 471 -87.30 -15.85 -17.40
N THR A 472 -86.34 -15.88 -18.34
CA THR A 472 -86.28 -16.85 -19.44
C THR A 472 -85.19 -17.91 -19.21
N GLU A 473 -85.37 -19.12 -19.75
CA GLU A 473 -84.38 -20.22 -19.60
C GLU A 473 -83.01 -19.86 -20.19
N GLU A 474 -82.98 -19.07 -21.27
CA GLU A 474 -81.74 -18.54 -21.86
C GLU A 474 -81.08 -17.47 -20.95
N GLY A 475 -81.87 -16.61 -20.29
CA GLY A 475 -81.35 -15.62 -19.35
C GLY A 475 -80.76 -16.23 -18.07
N GLN A 476 -81.33 -17.33 -17.57
CA GLN A 476 -80.77 -18.07 -16.42
C GLN A 476 -79.48 -18.82 -16.77
N ALA A 477 -79.33 -19.26 -18.01
CA ALA A 477 -78.09 -19.87 -18.49
C ALA A 477 -76.97 -18.81 -18.60
N ALA A 478 -77.27 -17.66 -19.22
CA ALA A 478 -76.33 -16.55 -19.33
C ALA A 478 -75.88 -16.01 -17.96
N LEU A 479 -76.78 -15.91 -16.98
CA LEU A 479 -76.44 -15.52 -15.60
C LEU A 479 -75.49 -16.51 -14.91
N LYS A 480 -75.66 -17.82 -15.15
CA LYS A 480 -74.76 -18.84 -14.58
C LYS A 480 -73.39 -18.83 -15.22
N GLU A 481 -73.32 -18.65 -16.54
CA GLU A 481 -72.03 -18.49 -17.24
C GLU A 481 -71.30 -17.24 -16.73
N PHE A 482 -72.03 -16.14 -16.52
CA PHE A 482 -71.48 -14.91 -15.95
C PHE A 482 -70.92 -15.10 -14.53
N GLU A 483 -71.66 -15.78 -13.64
CA GLU A 483 -71.19 -16.09 -12.28
C GLU A 483 -69.97 -17.03 -12.27
N GLU A 484 -69.86 -17.93 -13.25
CA GLU A 484 -68.72 -18.83 -13.38
C GLU A 484 -67.48 -18.10 -13.91
N GLU A 485 -67.64 -17.18 -14.85
CA GLU A 485 -66.55 -16.32 -15.34
C GLU A 485 -66.02 -15.37 -14.26
N GLU A 486 -66.89 -14.71 -13.48
CA GLU A 486 -66.46 -13.88 -12.34
C GLU A 486 -65.70 -14.70 -11.31
N ARG A 487 -66.16 -15.92 -11.01
CA ARG A 487 -65.48 -16.81 -10.06
C ARG A 487 -64.10 -17.22 -10.56
N GLN A 488 -63.94 -17.45 -11.87
CA GLN A 488 -62.64 -17.76 -12.47
C GLN A 488 -61.69 -16.55 -12.45
N ARG A 489 -62.19 -15.33 -12.66
CA ARG A 489 -61.40 -14.08 -12.55
C ARG A 489 -60.89 -13.85 -11.13
N ALA A 490 -61.74 -14.01 -10.12
CA ALA A 490 -61.36 -13.90 -8.71
C ALA A 490 -60.34 -14.97 -8.27
N LEU A 491 -60.33 -16.13 -8.94
CA LEU A 491 -59.32 -17.18 -8.75
C LEU A 491 -57.98 -16.86 -9.45
N ALA A 492 -58.01 -16.12 -10.56
CA ALA A 492 -56.82 -15.68 -11.28
C ALA A 492 -56.11 -14.50 -10.60
N GLU A 493 -56.85 -13.56 -10.00
CA GLU A 493 -56.26 -12.46 -9.20
C GLU A 493 -55.57 -12.94 -7.91
N ASN A 494 -55.98 -14.07 -7.34
CA ASN A 494 -55.35 -14.67 -6.15
C ASN A 494 -54.07 -15.47 -6.44
N TYR A 495 -53.70 -15.66 -7.73
CA TYR A 495 -52.49 -16.34 -8.18
C TYR A 495 -51.64 -15.43 -9.08
N GLY A 496 -51.49 -14.16 -8.68
CA GLY A 496 -50.42 -13.29 -9.15
C GLY A 496 -49.09 -13.62 -8.47
N ASP A 497 -48.06 -13.76 -9.29
CA ASP A 497 -46.66 -14.12 -9.00
C ASP A 497 -46.11 -13.57 -7.65
N PRO A 498 -45.47 -14.40 -6.80
CA PRO A 498 -44.67 -13.90 -5.70
C PRO A 498 -43.30 -13.44 -6.24
N GLU A 499 -43.01 -12.14 -6.14
CA GLU A 499 -41.63 -11.63 -6.21
C GLU A 499 -40.74 -12.25 -5.13
#